data_AF-A0A9R1K6X5-F1
#
_entry.id   AF-A0A9R1K6X5-F1
#
_cell.length_a   1.000
_cell.length_b   1.000
_cell.length_c   1.000
_cell.angle_alpha   90.00
_cell.angle_beta   90.00
_cell.angle_gamma   90.00
#
_symmetry.space_group_name_H-M   'P 1'
#
loop_
_entity.id
_entity.type
_entity.pdbx_description
1 polymer ?
#
loop_
_entity_poly.entity_id
_entity_poly.type
_entity_poly.pdbx_seq_one_letter_code
_entity_poly.pdbx_strand_id
1 'polypeptide(L)'
;MLNLAFLKGMEEARKFLPPNSSLPAMKVDQVVAGVHAGAGLKKKRDTLEPDMGRASKLMMPEQEEDGARELFDEMMFQEHEICMKGVQQLRVAVDSEPGKNRRKKGRPRRDSSDSEMVDLRTLLLNCAQALSTDNRRTASELLKRIRQHSTPKGDAAQRLAHYFAEALDARLAGRGSELYQSLMARRTSVADFLKANQLYMAACCCKKVAFIFANKTICNAVVGKSRLHIVDYGLSQGLQWPGLLCMLAAREGGPPEVKITGIDLPQPGFQGAYHIEETGRRLSNFARVFGVPFKFHGIAAKRETVQPEDLSIDRDEVLVVISLCHFRLLMDENLGLDTPSPRDQVLNNIRKMRPDVFIHGIMNGSYGATYFLTRFREALFNYSAQFDLLDATVPRDNEGRLLLERDIFGRSALNVIACEGSDRVERPETYKQWQLRNHRAGLRQLPLNPDVVRLVLDKVKDNYHKDFVVDEDQRWLLHRWKGRVLYALSTWVADNAT
;
A
#
# COMPACT_ATOMS: atom_id res chain seq x y z
N MET A 1 35.51 29.30 4.88
CA MET A 1 36.65 29.06 5.80
C MET A 1 36.39 27.75 6.50
N LEU A 2 37.10 26.68 6.12
CA LEU A 2 36.90 25.34 6.70
C LEU A 2 37.51 25.30 8.11
N ASN A 3 36.73 24.78 9.07
CA ASN A 3 37.05 24.74 10.50
C ASN A 3 38.31 23.89 10.76
N LEU A 4 39.21 24.37 11.63
CA LEU A 4 40.49 23.73 12.00
C LEU A 4 40.33 22.28 12.47
N ALA A 5 39.15 21.93 13.03
CA ALA A 5 38.80 20.56 13.41
C ALA A 5 38.67 19.61 12.21
N PHE A 6 38.19 20.10 11.06
CA PHE A 6 38.03 19.32 9.84
C PHE A 6 39.39 18.96 9.21
N LEU A 7 40.33 19.92 9.22
CA LEU A 7 41.68 19.70 8.71
C LEU A 7 42.46 18.67 9.57
N LYS A 8 42.31 18.75 10.90
CA LYS A 8 42.88 17.74 11.82
C LYS A 8 42.29 16.35 11.61
N GLY A 9 40.97 16.25 11.34
CA GLY A 9 40.31 14.98 11.04
C GLY A 9 40.83 14.34 9.74
N MET A 10 41.08 15.14 8.71
CA MET A 10 41.71 14.67 7.46
C MET A 10 43.15 14.19 7.65
N GLU A 11 43.91 14.85 8.51
CA GLU A 11 45.31 14.52 8.77
C GLU A 11 45.45 13.20 9.56
N GLU A 12 44.54 12.96 10.52
CA GLU A 12 44.41 11.67 11.21
C GLU A 12 43.96 10.55 10.27
N ALA A 13 42.98 10.80 9.39
CA ALA A 13 42.50 9.79 8.43
C ALA A 13 43.56 9.34 7.43
N ARG A 14 44.51 10.22 7.07
CA ARG A 14 45.63 9.89 6.17
C ARG A 14 46.65 8.91 6.76
N LYS A 15 46.71 8.76 8.09
CA LYS A 15 47.60 7.79 8.76
C LYS A 15 47.14 6.34 8.62
N PHE A 16 45.88 6.13 8.23
CA PHE A 16 45.27 4.81 8.09
C PHE A 16 45.23 4.29 6.64
N LEU A 17 45.83 5.02 5.69
CA LEU A 17 45.89 4.60 4.29
C LEU A 17 47.27 3.99 3.96
N PRO A 18 47.32 2.83 3.26
CA PRO A 18 48.58 2.21 2.86
C PRO A 18 49.35 3.10 1.87
N PRO A 19 50.69 3.19 1.96
CA PRO A 19 51.49 4.06 1.11
C PRO A 19 51.66 3.41 -0.26
N ASN A 20 50.70 3.65 -1.14
CA ASN A 20 50.80 3.69 -2.61
C ASN A 20 49.43 3.39 -3.23
N SER A 21 48.61 4.43 -3.41
CA SER A 21 47.56 4.41 -4.42
C SER A 21 47.34 5.83 -4.96
N SER A 22 48.01 6.12 -6.06
CA SER A 22 47.71 7.28 -6.90
C SER A 22 46.44 6.98 -7.71
N LEU A 23 45.31 7.55 -7.29
CA LEU A 23 44.10 7.67 -8.13
C LEU A 23 44.09 9.08 -8.75
N PRO A 24 44.13 9.23 -10.09
CA PRO A 24 43.99 10.54 -10.71
C PRO A 24 42.53 11.00 -10.72
N ALA A 25 42.33 12.28 -10.38
CA ALA A 25 41.06 12.98 -10.42
C ALA A 25 40.48 13.10 -11.84
N MET A 26 39.15 13.18 -11.90
CA MET A 26 38.33 13.36 -13.10
C MET A 26 38.80 14.50 -14.00
N LYS A 27 38.73 14.29 -15.32
CA LYS A 27 38.49 15.35 -16.30
C LYS A 27 37.38 14.93 -17.27
N VAL A 28 36.45 15.86 -17.43
CA VAL A 28 35.41 15.94 -18.46
C VAL A 28 36.08 16.31 -19.78
N ASP A 29 35.72 15.66 -20.89
CA ASP A 29 35.49 16.35 -22.18
C ASP A 29 34.85 15.42 -23.24
N GLN A 30 34.09 16.06 -24.12
CA GLN A 30 33.31 15.54 -25.24
C GLN A 30 34.19 15.01 -26.40
N VAL A 31 33.62 14.15 -27.27
CA VAL A 31 33.58 14.24 -28.76
C VAL A 31 33.46 12.84 -29.43
N VAL A 32 32.31 12.64 -30.08
CA VAL A 32 32.02 12.12 -31.45
C VAL A 32 32.78 10.91 -32.04
N ALA A 33 31.96 9.89 -32.41
CA ALA A 33 31.95 8.97 -33.56
C ALA A 33 33.22 8.23 -34.07
N GLY A 34 33.02 6.96 -34.44
CA GLY A 34 33.91 6.24 -35.38
C GLY A 34 33.76 4.73 -35.35
N VAL A 35 33.49 4.14 -36.51
CA VAL A 35 33.15 2.74 -36.79
C VAL A 35 34.38 1.96 -37.31
N HIS A 36 34.29 0.61 -37.31
CA HIS A 36 35.13 -0.43 -37.95
C HIS A 36 36.29 -0.98 -37.10
N ALA A 37 36.48 -2.29 -36.84
CA ALA A 37 36.29 -3.60 -37.51
C ALA A 37 37.67 -4.27 -37.77
N GLY A 38 37.79 -5.58 -37.48
CA GLY A 38 38.92 -6.45 -37.87
C GLY A 38 39.77 -6.95 -36.68
N ALA A 39 39.53 -8.15 -36.14
CA ALA A 39 40.25 -9.41 -36.46
C ALA A 39 41.78 -9.31 -36.24
N GLY A 40 42.47 -10.11 -35.43
CA GLY A 40 42.20 -11.27 -34.59
C GLY A 40 43.56 -11.90 -34.25
N LEU A 41 43.72 -12.61 -33.12
CA LEU A 41 44.74 -13.66 -32.95
C LEU A 41 44.48 -14.45 -31.66
N LYS A 42 44.28 -15.75 -31.85
CA LYS A 42 44.06 -16.78 -30.81
C LYS A 42 45.37 -17.10 -30.09
N LYS A 43 45.31 -17.25 -28.76
CA LYS A 43 46.10 -18.28 -28.04
C LYS A 43 45.32 -18.78 -26.83
N LYS A 44 44.98 -20.07 -26.89
CA LYS A 44 44.27 -20.85 -25.87
C LYS A 44 45.14 -21.03 -24.61
N ARG A 45 44.53 -20.94 -23.43
CA ARG A 45 44.85 -21.78 -22.28
C ARG A 45 43.57 -22.07 -21.52
N ASP A 46 43.17 -23.34 -21.55
CA ASP A 46 41.98 -23.89 -20.91
C ASP A 46 42.06 -23.77 -19.39
N THR A 47 41.03 -23.22 -18.76
CA THR A 47 40.62 -23.56 -17.38
C THR A 47 39.09 -23.45 -17.33
N LEU A 48 38.48 -24.48 -16.77
CA LEU A 48 37.06 -24.81 -16.86
C LEU A 48 36.17 -23.77 -16.16
N GLU A 49 35.30 -23.09 -16.91
CA GLU A 49 34.12 -22.39 -16.38
C GLU A 49 32.86 -23.25 -16.62
N PRO A 50 31.94 -23.36 -15.64
CA PRO A 50 30.64 -23.97 -15.88
C PRO A 50 29.76 -23.02 -16.70
N ASP A 51 29.27 -23.59 -17.79
CA ASP A 51 28.39 -23.06 -18.81
C ASP A 51 27.09 -22.43 -18.22
N MET A 52 27.07 -21.10 -18.00
CA MET A 52 25.82 -20.35 -17.89
C MET A 52 25.34 -19.99 -19.30
N GLY A 53 24.84 -21.01 -19.98
CA GLY A 53 24.16 -20.90 -21.25
C GLY A 53 23.02 -19.87 -21.17
N ARG A 54 23.13 -18.85 -22.04
CA ARG A 54 22.12 -17.84 -22.33
C ARG A 54 20.74 -18.47 -22.54
N ALA A 55 19.87 -18.34 -21.54
CA ALA A 55 18.43 -18.38 -21.73
C ALA A 55 17.86 -16.96 -21.68
N SER A 56 18.32 -16.09 -22.59
CA SER A 56 17.57 -14.88 -22.96
C SER A 56 16.39 -15.31 -23.83
N LYS A 57 15.44 -16.04 -23.25
CA LYS A 57 14.08 -16.04 -23.78
C LYS A 57 13.52 -14.68 -23.44
N LEU A 58 13.26 -13.88 -24.48
CA LEU A 58 12.37 -12.73 -24.43
C LEU A 58 11.15 -13.13 -23.59
N MET A 59 11.06 -12.65 -22.35
CA MET A 59 9.81 -12.71 -21.60
C MET A 59 8.83 -11.84 -22.38
N MET A 60 7.99 -12.49 -23.19
CA MET A 60 6.77 -11.87 -23.67
C MET A 60 5.98 -11.40 -22.45
N PRO A 61 5.37 -10.21 -22.49
CA PRO A 61 4.44 -9.80 -21.44
C PRO A 61 3.40 -10.91 -21.28
N GLU A 62 3.12 -11.30 -20.05
CA GLU A 62 1.90 -12.05 -19.75
C GLU A 62 0.76 -11.19 -20.32
N GLN A 63 0.17 -11.64 -21.44
CA GLN A 63 -1.11 -11.10 -21.88
C GLN A 63 -2.04 -11.20 -20.67
N GLU A 64 -2.77 -10.12 -20.40
CA GLU A 64 -3.77 -10.12 -19.35
C GLU A 64 -4.59 -11.42 -19.47
N GLU A 65 -4.48 -12.29 -18.47
CA GLU A 65 -5.14 -13.59 -18.47
C GLU A 65 -6.61 -13.35 -18.83
N ASP A 66 -7.17 -14.06 -19.81
CA ASP A 66 -8.54 -13.80 -20.28
C ASP A 66 -9.55 -13.78 -19.12
N GLY A 67 -9.32 -14.61 -18.08
CA GLY A 67 -10.12 -14.62 -16.86
C GLY A 67 -9.96 -13.38 -15.95
N ALA A 68 -8.82 -12.69 -15.97
CA ALA A 68 -8.65 -11.43 -15.26
C ALA A 68 -9.47 -10.31 -15.91
N ARG A 69 -9.54 -10.29 -17.24
CA ARG A 69 -10.30 -9.29 -18.00
C ARG A 69 -11.81 -9.40 -17.75
N GLU A 70 -12.36 -10.60 -17.75
CA GLU A 70 -13.78 -10.83 -17.42
C GLU A 70 -14.10 -10.40 -15.98
N LEU A 71 -13.25 -10.75 -15.01
CA LEU A 71 -13.40 -10.32 -13.62
C LEU A 71 -13.34 -8.80 -13.48
N PHE A 72 -12.49 -8.13 -14.24
CA PHE A 72 -12.47 -6.67 -14.29
C PHE A 72 -13.78 -6.10 -14.81
N ASP A 73 -14.25 -6.55 -15.96
CA ASP A 73 -15.48 -6.03 -16.55
C ASP A 73 -16.67 -6.22 -15.58
N GLU A 74 -16.79 -7.40 -14.97
CA GLU A 74 -17.81 -7.68 -13.95
C GLU A 74 -17.68 -6.72 -12.75
N MET A 75 -16.48 -6.62 -12.18
CA MET A 75 -16.20 -5.72 -11.05
C MET A 75 -16.49 -4.27 -11.36
N MET A 76 -16.23 -3.81 -12.56
CA MET A 76 -16.27 -2.39 -12.90
C MET A 76 -17.67 -1.93 -13.31
N PHE A 77 -18.49 -2.81 -13.92
CA PHE A 77 -19.89 -2.50 -14.24
C PHE A 77 -20.84 -2.72 -13.07
N GLN A 78 -20.57 -3.70 -12.21
CA GLN A 78 -21.49 -4.12 -11.13
C GLN A 78 -20.85 -4.08 -9.74
N GLU A 79 -19.80 -3.27 -9.53
CA GLU A 79 -18.99 -3.23 -8.30
C GLU A 79 -19.83 -3.19 -7.02
N HIS A 80 -20.87 -2.34 -7.01
CA HIS A 80 -21.73 -2.19 -5.85
C HIS A 80 -22.58 -3.45 -5.61
N GLU A 81 -23.21 -3.99 -6.65
CA GLU A 81 -24.08 -5.15 -6.56
C GLU A 81 -23.30 -6.41 -6.17
N ILE A 82 -22.15 -6.65 -6.81
CA ILE A 82 -21.25 -7.77 -6.50
C ILE A 82 -20.78 -7.68 -5.05
N CYS A 83 -20.37 -6.48 -4.60
CA CYS A 83 -19.94 -6.28 -3.23
C CYS A 83 -21.08 -6.59 -2.23
N MET A 84 -22.30 -6.10 -2.46
CA MET A 84 -23.44 -6.35 -1.56
C MET A 84 -23.88 -7.82 -1.57
N LYS A 85 -23.86 -8.48 -2.73
CA LYS A 85 -24.07 -9.94 -2.84
C LYS A 85 -23.02 -10.69 -2.02
N GLY A 86 -21.74 -10.31 -2.13
CA GLY A 86 -20.65 -10.88 -1.36
C GLY A 86 -20.82 -10.69 0.15
N VAL A 87 -21.24 -9.50 0.59
CA VAL A 87 -21.55 -9.21 2.01
C VAL A 87 -22.61 -10.18 2.53
N GLN A 88 -23.70 -10.36 1.78
CA GLN A 88 -24.80 -11.25 2.18
C GLN A 88 -24.36 -12.72 2.21
N GLN A 89 -23.59 -13.16 1.21
CA GLN A 89 -23.04 -14.51 1.16
C GLN A 89 -22.11 -14.80 2.35
N LEU A 90 -21.22 -13.86 2.69
CA LEU A 90 -20.33 -13.99 3.84
C LEU A 90 -21.11 -14.07 5.15
N ARG A 91 -22.16 -13.25 5.32
CA ARG A 91 -23.01 -13.27 6.51
C ARG A 91 -23.66 -14.65 6.70
N VAL A 92 -24.27 -15.19 5.64
CA VAL A 92 -24.89 -16.52 5.64
C VAL A 92 -23.84 -17.61 5.94
N ALA A 93 -22.68 -17.55 5.30
CA ALA A 93 -21.64 -18.55 5.45
C ALA A 93 -21.06 -18.57 6.88
N VAL A 94 -20.79 -17.40 7.47
CA VAL A 94 -20.31 -17.28 8.86
C VAL A 94 -21.36 -17.79 9.86
N ASP A 95 -22.64 -17.50 9.63
CA ASP A 95 -23.73 -18.00 10.48
C ASP A 95 -23.91 -19.53 10.37
N SER A 96 -23.55 -20.12 9.23
CA SER A 96 -23.59 -21.58 9.03
C SER A 96 -22.36 -22.33 9.58
N GLU A 97 -21.30 -21.61 9.97
CA GLU A 97 -20.01 -22.21 10.32
C GLU A 97 -20.06 -22.95 11.69
N PRO A 98 -19.79 -24.27 11.73
CA PRO A 98 -19.82 -25.05 12.96
C PRO A 98 -18.72 -24.59 13.92
N GLY A 99 -19.11 -24.09 15.10
CA GLY A 99 -18.20 -23.68 16.18
C GLY A 99 -18.24 -22.19 16.55
N LYS A 100 -18.64 -21.28 15.65
CA LYS A 100 -18.79 -19.84 15.98
C LYS A 100 -20.09 -19.53 16.74
N ASN A 101 -21.20 -20.20 16.39
CA ASN A 101 -22.51 -20.00 17.03
C ASN A 101 -22.65 -20.53 18.46
N ARG A 102 -21.73 -21.40 18.93
CA ARG A 102 -21.74 -21.91 20.31
C ARG A 102 -21.36 -20.85 21.37
N ARG A 103 -20.78 -19.71 20.97
CA ARG A 103 -20.33 -18.67 21.93
C ARG A 103 -21.46 -17.78 22.48
N LYS A 104 -22.69 -17.82 21.93
CA LYS A 104 -23.78 -16.93 22.38
C LYS A 104 -24.81 -17.55 23.33
N LYS A 105 -24.83 -18.87 23.53
CA LYS A 105 -25.71 -19.52 24.54
C LYS A 105 -25.04 -20.77 25.10
N GLY A 106 -24.56 -20.67 26.34
CA GLY A 106 -24.18 -21.83 27.15
C GLY A 106 -22.89 -21.61 27.94
N ARG A 107 -22.96 -21.78 29.26
CA ARG A 107 -21.81 -21.97 30.15
C ARG A 107 -20.84 -22.99 29.51
N PRO A 108 -19.51 -22.82 29.62
CA PRO A 108 -18.59 -23.76 29.03
C PRO A 108 -18.70 -25.10 29.76
N ARG A 109 -19.14 -26.14 29.05
CA ARG A 109 -18.84 -27.52 29.44
C ARG A 109 -17.34 -27.72 29.20
N ARG A 110 -16.61 -27.99 30.29
CA ARG A 110 -15.23 -28.48 30.27
C ARG A 110 -15.27 -29.88 29.64
N ASP A 111 -15.07 -29.96 28.34
CA ASP A 111 -14.52 -31.17 27.73
C ASP A 111 -13.00 -31.03 27.76
N SER A 112 -12.38 -31.96 28.48
CA SER A 112 -10.96 -32.09 28.69
C SER A 112 -10.25 -32.52 27.41
N SER A 113 -9.58 -31.57 26.76
CA SER A 113 -8.26 -31.80 26.20
C SER A 113 -7.33 -30.73 26.75
N ASP A 114 -6.32 -31.15 27.52
CA ASP A 114 -5.22 -30.31 28.02
C ASP A 114 -4.33 -29.85 26.85
N SER A 115 -4.89 -29.12 25.88
CA SER A 115 -4.10 -28.19 25.10
C SER A 115 -3.81 -27.00 26.01
N GLU A 116 -2.62 -26.98 26.61
CA GLU A 116 -2.04 -25.81 27.24
C GLU A 116 -2.44 -24.58 26.39
N MET A 117 -3.28 -23.67 26.92
CA MET A 117 -3.70 -22.49 26.16
C MET A 117 -2.47 -21.59 26.00
N VAL A 118 -1.74 -21.81 24.90
CA VAL A 118 -0.52 -21.07 24.62
C VAL A 118 -0.89 -19.65 24.22
N ASP A 119 -0.46 -18.69 25.03
CA ASP A 119 -0.58 -17.27 24.70
C ASP A 119 0.44 -16.90 23.61
N LEU A 120 0.03 -17.12 22.35
CA LEU A 120 0.80 -16.78 21.15
C LEU A 120 1.20 -15.31 21.11
N ARG A 121 0.36 -14.40 21.65
CA ARG A 121 0.67 -12.96 21.66
C ARG A 121 1.87 -12.69 22.58
N THR A 122 1.86 -13.26 23.77
CA THR A 122 2.98 -13.14 24.71
C THR A 122 4.24 -13.80 24.17
N LEU A 123 4.14 -14.97 23.53
CA LEU A 123 5.29 -15.61 22.87
C LEU A 123 5.90 -14.73 21.77
N LEU A 124 5.07 -14.12 20.91
CA LEU A 124 5.52 -13.20 19.86
C LEU A 124 6.25 -11.99 20.45
N LEU A 125 5.70 -11.38 21.50
CA LEU A 125 6.32 -10.24 22.19
C LEU A 125 7.67 -10.61 22.81
N ASN A 126 7.75 -11.76 23.48
CA ASN A 126 8.98 -12.26 24.09
C ASN A 126 10.03 -12.60 23.01
N CYS A 127 9.61 -13.15 21.87
CA CYS A 127 10.50 -13.43 20.75
C CYS A 127 11.09 -12.15 20.17
N ALA A 128 10.26 -11.13 19.96
CA ALA A 128 10.72 -9.82 19.51
C ALA A 128 11.68 -9.17 20.52
N GLN A 129 11.40 -9.32 21.82
CA GLN A 129 12.29 -8.87 22.90
C GLN A 129 13.64 -9.57 22.83
N ALA A 130 13.68 -10.90 22.70
CA ALA A 130 14.92 -11.65 22.57
C ALA A 130 15.73 -11.23 21.34
N LEU A 131 15.09 -10.99 20.19
CA LEU A 131 15.78 -10.47 18.99
C LEU A 131 16.33 -9.06 19.19
N SER A 132 15.63 -8.20 19.94
CA SER A 132 16.10 -6.83 20.20
C SER A 132 17.32 -6.76 21.10
N THR A 133 17.54 -7.77 21.95
CA THR A 133 18.70 -7.89 22.84
C THR A 133 19.74 -8.86 22.28
N ASP A 134 19.67 -9.18 20.98
CA ASP A 134 20.53 -10.13 20.27
C ASP A 134 20.62 -11.54 20.90
N ASN A 135 19.61 -11.94 21.67
CA ASN A 135 19.52 -13.28 22.24
C ASN A 135 18.93 -14.26 21.22
N ARG A 136 19.74 -14.63 20.24
CA ARG A 136 19.37 -15.51 19.12
C ARG A 136 18.90 -16.88 19.57
N ARG A 137 19.48 -17.44 20.65
CA ARG A 137 19.13 -18.76 21.17
C ARG A 137 17.69 -18.77 21.70
N THR A 138 17.37 -17.86 22.61
CA THR A 138 16.01 -17.74 23.15
C THR A 138 15.01 -17.38 22.06
N ALA A 139 15.37 -16.51 21.10
CA ALA A 139 14.50 -16.22 19.96
C ALA A 139 14.20 -17.47 19.13
N SER A 140 15.20 -18.32 18.87
CA SER A 140 15.02 -19.58 18.11
C SER A 140 14.12 -20.58 18.84
N GLU A 141 14.29 -20.73 20.16
CA GLU A 141 13.46 -21.59 21.00
C GLU A 141 12.01 -21.10 21.04
N LEU A 142 11.79 -19.79 21.20
CA LEU A 142 10.46 -19.19 21.17
C LEU A 142 9.80 -19.33 19.79
N LEU A 143 10.54 -19.14 18.69
CA LEU A 143 10.03 -19.35 17.33
C LEU A 143 9.59 -20.79 17.10
N LYS A 144 10.35 -21.77 17.59
CA LYS A 144 9.95 -23.18 17.52
C LYS A 144 8.63 -23.42 18.24
N ARG A 145 8.46 -22.87 19.44
CA ARG A 145 7.19 -22.98 20.19
C ARG A 145 6.04 -22.28 19.47
N ILE A 146 6.24 -21.07 18.94
CA ILE A 146 5.21 -20.36 18.17
C ILE A 146 4.77 -21.20 16.96
N ARG A 147 5.71 -21.74 16.19
CA ARG A 147 5.43 -22.59 15.02
C ARG A 147 4.64 -23.84 15.36
N GLN A 148 4.85 -24.44 16.53
CA GLN A 148 4.09 -25.60 17.00
C GLN A 148 2.60 -25.30 17.26
N HIS A 149 2.26 -24.04 17.58
CA HIS A 149 0.90 -23.64 17.95
C HIS A 149 0.23 -22.71 16.93
N SER A 150 0.97 -22.23 15.92
CA SER A 150 0.46 -21.38 14.85
C SER A 150 0.06 -22.19 13.61
N THR A 151 -0.96 -21.74 12.89
CA THR A 151 -1.40 -22.37 11.63
C THR A 151 -2.13 -21.33 10.77
N PRO A 152 -1.97 -21.36 9.43
CA PRO A 152 -2.67 -20.44 8.53
C PRO A 152 -4.18 -20.73 8.43
N LYS A 153 -4.67 -21.85 8.97
CA LYS A 153 -6.11 -22.24 8.92
C LYS A 153 -6.80 -22.18 10.29
N GLY A 154 -6.08 -21.80 11.35
CA GLY A 154 -6.60 -21.76 12.72
C GLY A 154 -7.48 -20.54 13.01
N ASP A 155 -7.59 -20.19 14.29
CA ASP A 155 -8.23 -18.93 14.70
C ASP A 155 -7.39 -17.68 14.37
N ALA A 156 -7.94 -16.49 14.60
CA ALA A 156 -7.27 -15.22 14.32
C ALA A 156 -5.86 -15.12 14.92
N ALA A 157 -5.66 -15.60 16.16
CA ALA A 157 -4.38 -15.52 16.85
C ALA A 157 -3.37 -16.51 16.26
N GLN A 158 -3.80 -17.73 15.93
CA GLN A 158 -2.96 -18.75 15.30
C GLN A 158 -2.51 -18.33 13.89
N ARG A 159 -3.41 -17.75 13.09
CA ARG A 159 -3.11 -17.27 11.74
C ARG A 159 -2.16 -16.08 11.77
N LEU A 160 -2.41 -15.10 12.64
CA LEU A 160 -1.51 -13.97 12.82
C LEU A 160 -0.12 -14.43 13.29
N ALA A 161 -0.05 -15.33 14.27
CA ALA A 161 1.21 -15.84 14.78
C ALA A 161 2.02 -16.60 13.70
N HIS A 162 1.34 -17.27 12.76
CA HIS A 162 2.00 -17.95 11.65
C HIS A 162 2.79 -16.97 10.78
N TYR A 163 2.15 -15.91 10.28
CA TYR A 163 2.83 -14.90 9.45
C TYR A 163 3.87 -14.08 10.22
N PHE A 164 3.60 -13.76 11.49
CA PHE A 164 4.58 -13.06 12.32
C PHE A 164 5.80 -13.94 12.63
N ALA A 165 5.63 -15.26 12.79
CA ALA A 165 6.74 -16.17 12.98
C ALA A 165 7.63 -16.25 11.73
N GLU A 166 7.04 -16.30 10.52
CA GLU A 166 7.80 -16.22 9.27
C GLU A 166 8.62 -14.93 9.18
N ALA A 167 8.02 -13.80 9.57
CA ALA A 167 8.71 -12.52 9.54
C ALA A 167 9.83 -12.40 10.58
N LEU A 168 9.60 -12.90 11.80
CA LEU A 168 10.62 -12.94 12.85
C LEU A 168 11.78 -13.88 12.49
N ASP A 169 11.50 -15.00 11.84
CA ASP A 169 12.52 -15.94 11.34
C ASP A 169 13.34 -15.32 10.20
N ALA A 170 12.69 -14.63 9.26
CA ALA A 170 13.39 -13.88 8.21
C ALA A 170 14.29 -12.78 8.79
N ARG A 171 13.84 -12.09 9.84
CA ARG A 171 14.64 -11.11 10.59
C ARG A 171 15.84 -11.77 11.26
N LEU A 172 15.63 -12.87 12.00
CA LEU A 172 16.68 -13.61 12.69
C LEU A 172 17.76 -14.11 11.70
N ALA A 173 17.33 -14.56 10.51
CA ALA A 173 18.22 -15.00 9.44
C ALA A 173 18.90 -13.85 8.68
N GLY A 174 18.50 -12.59 8.88
CA GLY A 174 19.02 -11.44 8.11
C GLY A 174 18.58 -11.43 6.64
N ARG A 175 17.49 -12.13 6.28
CA ARG A 175 17.01 -12.31 4.90
C ARG A 175 15.71 -11.56 4.60
N GLY A 176 15.34 -10.58 5.43
CA GLY A 176 14.08 -9.84 5.31
C GLY A 176 13.90 -9.20 3.93
N SER A 177 14.89 -8.42 3.49
CA SER A 177 14.86 -7.72 2.19
C SER A 177 14.80 -8.68 1.00
N GLU A 178 15.63 -9.73 1.00
CA GLU A 178 15.66 -10.75 -0.06
C GLU A 178 14.31 -11.47 -0.17
N LEU A 179 13.75 -11.92 0.95
CA LEU A 179 12.46 -12.60 0.97
C LEU A 179 11.32 -11.68 0.53
N TYR A 180 11.32 -10.42 0.98
CA TYR A 180 10.33 -9.44 0.56
C TYR A 180 10.42 -9.16 -0.94
N GLN A 181 11.62 -8.97 -1.49
CA GLN A 181 11.81 -8.77 -2.93
C GLN A 181 11.39 -10.00 -3.75
N SER A 182 11.69 -11.21 -3.27
CA SER A 182 11.22 -12.46 -3.89
C SER A 182 9.69 -12.53 -3.93
N LEU A 183 9.01 -12.15 -2.83
CA LEU A 183 7.55 -12.07 -2.79
C LEU A 183 6.99 -10.95 -3.67
N MET A 184 7.71 -9.84 -3.89
CA MET A 184 7.32 -8.82 -4.87
C MET A 184 7.43 -9.37 -6.30
N ALA A 185 8.46 -10.15 -6.58
CA ALA A 185 8.76 -10.69 -7.90
C ALA A 185 7.79 -11.81 -8.30
N ARG A 186 7.39 -12.67 -7.35
CA ARG A 186 6.44 -13.78 -7.54
C ARG A 186 4.98 -13.31 -7.66
N ARG A 187 4.73 -12.18 -8.32
CA ARG A 187 3.46 -11.44 -8.43
C ARG A 187 2.22 -12.31 -8.22
N THR A 188 1.34 -11.90 -7.30
CA THR A 188 -0.04 -12.41 -7.27
C THR A 188 -0.68 -12.10 -8.63
N SER A 189 -1.32 -13.10 -9.25
CA SER A 189 -2.00 -12.89 -10.53
C SER A 189 -3.03 -11.77 -10.39
N VAL A 190 -3.29 -11.07 -11.49
CA VAL A 190 -4.27 -9.97 -11.45
C VAL A 190 -5.64 -10.51 -11.05
N ALA A 191 -6.03 -11.69 -11.54
CA ALA A 191 -7.26 -12.37 -11.16
C ALA A 191 -7.34 -12.66 -9.65
N ASP A 192 -6.28 -13.19 -9.03
CA ASP A 192 -6.26 -13.48 -7.59
C ASP A 192 -6.30 -12.20 -6.76
N PHE A 193 -5.60 -11.15 -7.20
CA PHE A 193 -5.68 -9.83 -6.58
C PHE A 193 -7.11 -9.29 -6.63
N LEU A 194 -7.81 -9.39 -7.76
CA LEU A 194 -9.20 -8.94 -7.89
C LEU A 194 -10.14 -9.71 -6.97
N LYS A 195 -10.05 -11.05 -6.93
CA LYS A 195 -10.84 -11.90 -6.03
C LYS A 195 -10.59 -11.54 -4.56
N ALA A 196 -9.33 -11.35 -4.17
CA ALA A 196 -8.97 -10.94 -2.81
C ALA A 196 -9.51 -9.54 -2.48
N ASN A 197 -9.51 -8.62 -3.45
CA ASN A 197 -10.10 -7.29 -3.28
C ASN A 197 -11.63 -7.34 -3.14
N GLN A 198 -12.33 -8.12 -3.96
CA GLN A 198 -13.77 -8.33 -3.85
C GLN A 198 -14.13 -8.88 -2.46
N LEU A 199 -13.45 -9.93 -2.03
CA LEU A 199 -13.64 -10.51 -0.71
C LEU A 199 -13.38 -9.47 0.39
N TYR A 200 -12.28 -8.72 0.30
CA TYR A 200 -11.96 -7.71 1.29
C TYR A 200 -13.00 -6.58 1.33
N MET A 201 -13.53 -6.14 0.19
CA MET A 201 -14.59 -5.12 0.13
C MET A 201 -15.93 -5.62 0.70
N ALA A 202 -16.20 -6.92 0.58
CA ALA A 202 -17.36 -7.56 1.20
C ALA A 202 -17.17 -7.77 2.71
N ALA A 203 -15.98 -8.17 3.15
CA ALA A 203 -15.66 -8.41 4.56
C ALA A 203 -15.47 -7.10 5.35
N CYS A 204 -14.84 -6.10 4.74
CA CYS A 204 -14.41 -4.86 5.36
C CYS A 204 -14.96 -3.65 4.60
N CYS A 205 -15.69 -2.78 5.30
CA CYS A 205 -16.31 -1.60 4.69
C CYS A 205 -15.29 -0.55 4.24
N CYS A 206 -14.04 -0.61 4.71
CA CYS A 206 -13.11 0.51 4.62
C CYS A 206 -12.82 0.97 3.18
N LYS A 207 -12.59 0.04 2.24
CA LYS A 207 -12.36 0.39 0.83
C LYS A 207 -13.62 0.94 0.17
N LYS A 208 -14.78 0.30 0.38
CA LYS A 208 -16.03 0.73 -0.22
C LYS A 208 -16.44 2.12 0.27
N VAL A 209 -16.30 2.36 1.56
CA VAL A 209 -16.54 3.68 2.15
C VAL A 209 -15.58 4.72 1.58
N ALA A 210 -14.29 4.41 1.44
CA ALA A 210 -13.33 5.33 0.84
C ALA A 210 -13.71 5.72 -0.60
N PHE A 211 -14.14 4.77 -1.41
CA PHE A 211 -14.60 5.04 -2.78
C PHE A 211 -15.87 5.88 -2.81
N ILE A 212 -16.87 5.58 -1.96
CA ILE A 212 -18.10 6.37 -1.89
C ILE A 212 -17.80 7.79 -1.44
N PHE A 213 -17.01 7.95 -0.38
CA PHE A 213 -16.60 9.25 0.16
C PHE A 213 -15.87 10.07 -0.90
N ALA A 214 -14.85 9.49 -1.54
CA ALA A 214 -14.05 10.17 -2.54
C ALA A 214 -14.89 10.54 -3.78
N ASN A 215 -15.63 9.58 -4.34
CA ASN A 215 -16.38 9.82 -5.57
C ASN A 215 -17.52 10.82 -5.36
N LYS A 216 -18.23 10.76 -4.22
CA LYS A 216 -19.25 11.78 -3.90
C LYS A 216 -18.64 13.16 -3.69
N THR A 217 -17.47 13.24 -3.05
CA THR A 217 -16.72 14.49 -2.91
C THR A 217 -16.35 15.07 -4.28
N ILE A 218 -15.88 14.24 -5.21
CA ILE A 218 -15.56 14.64 -6.58
C ILE A 218 -16.80 15.12 -7.33
N CYS A 219 -17.90 14.36 -7.28
CA CYS A 219 -19.17 14.75 -7.90
C CYS A 219 -19.65 16.11 -7.38
N ASN A 220 -19.51 16.37 -6.07
CA ASN A 220 -19.89 17.64 -5.47
C ASN A 220 -18.97 18.79 -5.92
N ALA A 221 -17.66 18.54 -6.08
CA ALA A 221 -16.69 19.55 -6.52
C ALA A 221 -16.89 19.98 -7.98
N VAL A 222 -17.39 19.09 -8.85
CA VAL A 222 -17.58 19.36 -10.29
C VAL A 222 -18.99 19.82 -10.65
N VAL A 223 -19.88 20.08 -9.68
CA VAL A 223 -21.24 20.56 -9.96
C VAL A 223 -21.20 21.87 -10.76
N GLY A 224 -21.96 21.92 -11.86
CA GLY A 224 -22.01 23.08 -12.76
C GLY A 224 -20.74 23.33 -13.59
N LYS A 225 -19.71 22.47 -13.47
CA LYS A 225 -18.45 22.59 -14.19
C LYS A 225 -18.39 21.59 -15.34
N SER A 226 -17.68 21.96 -16.41
CA SER A 226 -17.59 21.18 -17.66
C SER A 226 -16.31 20.36 -17.79
N ARG A 227 -15.28 20.61 -16.97
CA ARG A 227 -13.97 19.96 -17.05
C ARG A 227 -13.50 19.54 -15.66
N LEU A 228 -13.03 18.30 -15.55
CA LEU A 228 -12.53 17.68 -14.33
C LEU A 228 -11.16 17.05 -14.61
N HIS A 229 -10.17 17.38 -13.78
CA HIS A 229 -8.87 16.71 -13.79
C HIS A 229 -8.62 16.07 -12.43
N ILE A 230 -8.38 14.77 -12.44
CA ILE A 230 -8.08 13.96 -11.27
C ILE A 230 -6.62 13.54 -11.31
N VAL A 231 -5.86 13.84 -10.26
CA VAL A 231 -4.49 13.39 -10.06
C VAL A 231 -4.48 12.33 -8.97
N ASP A 232 -4.26 11.08 -9.36
CA ASP A 232 -4.31 9.91 -8.47
C ASP A 232 -2.91 9.42 -8.07
N TYR A 233 -2.54 9.65 -6.81
CA TYR A 233 -1.33 9.11 -6.22
C TYR A 233 -1.57 7.65 -5.78
N GLY A 234 -1.21 6.73 -6.66
CA GLY A 234 -1.37 5.29 -6.48
C GLY A 234 -2.60 4.74 -7.20
N LEU A 235 -2.59 4.84 -8.53
CA LEU A 235 -3.67 4.35 -9.40
C LEU A 235 -3.97 2.86 -9.17
N SER A 236 -2.94 2.05 -8.92
CA SER A 236 -3.03 0.60 -8.80
C SER A 236 -3.84 0.03 -9.98
N GLN A 237 -4.89 -0.76 -9.74
CA GLN A 237 -5.74 -1.33 -10.79
C GLN A 237 -6.90 -0.41 -11.22
N GLY A 238 -6.97 0.83 -10.74
CA GLY A 238 -7.99 1.81 -11.13
C GLY A 238 -9.44 1.48 -10.71
N LEU A 239 -9.64 0.58 -9.73
CA LEU A 239 -10.96 0.03 -9.36
C LEU A 239 -11.98 1.08 -8.89
N GLN A 240 -11.53 2.24 -8.41
CA GLN A 240 -12.42 3.32 -7.97
C GLN A 240 -13.14 4.01 -9.15
N TRP A 241 -12.46 4.10 -10.29
CA TRP A 241 -12.77 5.10 -11.31
C TRP A 241 -14.00 4.79 -12.16
N PRO A 242 -14.32 3.54 -12.53
CA PRO A 242 -15.56 3.26 -13.26
C PRO A 242 -16.82 3.60 -12.50
N GLY A 243 -16.82 3.40 -11.16
CA GLY A 243 -17.92 3.85 -10.32
C GLY A 243 -18.11 5.37 -10.35
N LEU A 244 -17.03 6.15 -10.43
CA LEU A 244 -17.10 7.60 -10.62
C LEU A 244 -17.60 7.96 -12.03
N LEU A 245 -17.04 7.36 -13.09
CA LEU A 245 -17.42 7.63 -14.48
C LEU A 245 -18.91 7.37 -14.70
N CYS A 246 -19.44 6.28 -14.15
CA CYS A 246 -20.88 5.98 -14.17
C CYS A 246 -21.71 7.08 -13.49
N MET A 247 -21.30 7.56 -12.32
CA MET A 247 -22.00 8.65 -11.62
C MET A 247 -21.92 9.98 -12.38
N LEU A 248 -20.81 10.27 -13.06
CA LEU A 248 -20.65 11.48 -13.88
C LEU A 248 -21.48 11.40 -15.17
N ALA A 249 -21.62 10.23 -15.78
CA ALA A 249 -22.48 10.01 -16.94
C ALA A 249 -23.96 10.26 -16.61
N ALA A 250 -24.40 9.88 -15.41
CA ALA A 250 -25.77 10.07 -14.94
C ALA A 250 -26.07 11.48 -14.43
N ARG A 251 -25.12 12.42 -14.52
CA ARG A 251 -25.26 13.79 -14.02
C ARG A 251 -26.24 14.60 -14.88
N GLU A 252 -27.05 15.43 -14.22
CA GLU A 252 -27.89 16.42 -14.91
C GLU A 252 -27.04 17.42 -15.71
N GLY A 253 -27.40 17.63 -16.98
CA GLY A 253 -26.62 18.42 -17.92
C GLY A 253 -25.50 17.65 -18.64
N GLY A 254 -25.37 16.34 -18.38
CA GLY A 254 -24.39 15.47 -19.02
C GLY A 254 -23.04 15.39 -18.29
N PRO A 255 -22.17 14.46 -18.72
CA PRO A 255 -20.84 14.30 -18.12
C PRO A 255 -19.90 15.46 -18.48
N PRO A 256 -19.01 15.87 -17.55
CA PRO A 256 -17.89 16.76 -17.88
C PRO A 256 -16.85 16.02 -18.73
N GLU A 257 -15.94 16.76 -19.36
CA GLU A 257 -14.68 16.20 -19.85
C GLU A 257 -13.83 15.78 -18.64
N VAL A 258 -13.43 14.51 -18.60
CA VAL A 258 -12.67 13.92 -17.49
C VAL A 258 -11.25 13.61 -17.94
N LYS A 259 -10.27 14.19 -17.26
CA LYS A 259 -8.86 13.84 -17.38
C LYS A 259 -8.41 13.12 -16.11
N ILE A 260 -7.82 11.93 -16.23
CA ILE A 260 -7.20 11.23 -15.10
C ILE A 260 -5.70 11.15 -15.35
N THR A 261 -4.93 11.71 -14.42
CA THR A 261 -3.49 11.51 -14.31
C THR A 261 -3.20 10.51 -13.21
N GLY A 262 -2.75 9.31 -13.57
CA GLY A 262 -2.31 8.29 -12.60
C GLY A 262 -0.82 8.42 -12.32
N ILE A 263 -0.41 8.34 -11.05
CA ILE A 263 0.99 8.33 -10.63
C ILE A 263 1.27 7.03 -9.89
N ASP A 264 2.20 6.23 -10.40
CA ASP A 264 2.63 5.01 -9.72
C ASP A 264 4.12 4.72 -9.89
N LEU A 265 4.64 3.86 -9.01
CA LEU A 265 6.04 3.46 -9.06
C LEU A 265 6.32 2.66 -10.35
N PRO A 266 7.45 2.89 -11.03
CA PRO A 266 7.85 2.08 -12.16
C PRO A 266 7.93 0.60 -11.79
N GLN A 267 7.40 -0.26 -12.65
CA GLN A 267 7.56 -1.70 -12.47
C GLN A 267 9.01 -2.14 -12.74
N PRO A 268 9.51 -3.17 -12.03
CA PRO A 268 10.78 -3.80 -12.36
C PRO A 268 10.75 -4.37 -13.78
N GLY A 269 11.82 -4.17 -14.56
CA GLY A 269 11.94 -4.66 -15.94
C GLY A 269 11.95 -3.53 -16.98
N PHE A 270 11.88 -3.91 -18.26
CA PHE A 270 12.02 -2.97 -19.38
C PHE A 270 10.78 -2.08 -19.63
N GLN A 271 9.62 -2.44 -19.07
CA GLN A 271 8.37 -1.71 -19.26
C GLN A 271 7.85 -1.14 -17.94
N GLY A 272 8.57 -0.15 -17.40
CA GLY A 272 8.23 0.48 -16.11
C GLY A 272 6.82 1.08 -16.05
N ALA A 273 6.27 1.49 -17.20
CA ALA A 273 4.94 2.10 -17.32
C ALA A 273 3.82 1.14 -17.80
N TYR A 274 4.12 -0.13 -18.11
CA TYR A 274 3.14 -1.04 -18.73
C TYR A 274 1.81 -1.12 -17.97
N HIS A 275 1.89 -1.30 -16.65
CA HIS A 275 0.71 -1.49 -15.81
C HIS A 275 -0.15 -0.22 -15.67
N ILE A 276 0.46 0.96 -15.70
CA ILE A 276 -0.27 2.22 -15.66
C ILE A 276 -0.93 2.52 -17.01
N GLU A 277 -0.26 2.20 -18.12
CA GLU A 277 -0.80 2.31 -19.48
C GLU A 277 -1.97 1.34 -19.70
N GLU A 278 -1.83 0.11 -19.22
CA GLU A 278 -2.87 -0.92 -19.23
C GLU A 278 -4.12 -0.45 -18.49
N THR A 279 -3.96 0.04 -17.26
CA THR A 279 -5.06 0.61 -16.48
C THR A 279 -5.71 1.79 -17.21
N GLY A 280 -4.90 2.67 -17.81
CA GLY A 280 -5.39 3.80 -18.61
C GLY A 280 -6.25 3.38 -19.81
N ARG A 281 -5.86 2.31 -20.51
CA ARG A 281 -6.63 1.77 -21.64
C ARG A 281 -7.97 1.22 -21.18
N ARG A 282 -8.00 0.49 -20.05
CA ARG A 282 -9.24 -0.02 -19.47
C ARG A 282 -10.17 1.12 -19.08
N LEU A 283 -9.67 2.13 -18.37
CA LEU A 283 -10.46 3.30 -18.00
C LEU A 283 -11.00 4.05 -19.22
N SER A 284 -10.21 4.18 -20.28
CA SER A 284 -10.66 4.79 -21.54
C SER A 284 -11.79 3.99 -22.20
N ASN A 285 -11.73 2.65 -22.14
CA ASN A 285 -12.81 1.79 -22.64
C ASN A 285 -14.09 1.98 -21.81
N PHE A 286 -14.00 2.01 -20.48
CA PHE A 286 -15.17 2.26 -19.62
C PHE A 286 -15.78 3.64 -19.87
N ALA A 287 -14.96 4.67 -19.96
CA ALA A 287 -15.44 6.02 -20.25
C ALA A 287 -16.19 6.08 -21.59
N ARG A 288 -15.68 5.39 -22.62
CA ARG A 288 -16.37 5.26 -23.91
C ARG A 288 -17.72 4.55 -23.77
N VAL A 289 -17.79 3.46 -23.01
CA VAL A 289 -19.06 2.73 -22.77
C VAL A 289 -20.09 3.61 -22.05
N PHE A 290 -19.65 4.41 -21.07
CA PHE A 290 -20.54 5.34 -20.35
C PHE A 290 -20.82 6.65 -21.09
N GLY A 291 -20.19 6.90 -22.24
CA GLY A 291 -20.35 8.14 -23.00
C GLY A 291 -19.69 9.37 -22.35
N VAL A 292 -18.64 9.18 -21.55
CA VAL A 292 -17.89 10.25 -20.88
C VAL A 292 -16.70 10.68 -21.73
N PRO A 293 -16.57 11.98 -22.11
CA PRO A 293 -15.37 12.47 -22.78
C PRO A 293 -14.15 12.32 -21.87
N PHE A 294 -13.13 11.59 -22.31
CA PHE A 294 -12.08 11.10 -21.39
C PHE A 294 -10.67 11.18 -21.97
N LYS A 295 -9.73 11.56 -21.11
CA LYS A 295 -8.28 11.55 -21.37
C LYS A 295 -7.54 10.91 -20.20
N PHE A 296 -6.54 10.09 -20.51
CA PHE A 296 -5.68 9.48 -19.50
C PHE A 296 -4.23 9.89 -19.69
N HIS A 297 -3.53 10.13 -18.59
CA HIS A 297 -2.09 10.38 -18.56
C HIS A 297 -1.45 9.53 -17.46
N GLY A 298 -0.52 8.65 -17.81
CA GLY A 298 0.19 7.79 -16.86
C GLY A 298 1.59 8.31 -16.59
N ILE A 299 1.93 8.52 -15.31
CA ILE A 299 3.27 8.90 -14.86
C ILE A 299 3.86 7.75 -14.03
N ALA A 300 4.85 7.07 -14.60
CA ALA A 300 5.65 6.05 -13.90
C ALA A 300 6.86 6.72 -13.23
N ALA A 301 6.70 7.16 -11.98
CA ALA A 301 7.74 7.88 -11.25
C ALA A 301 7.62 7.69 -9.73
N LYS A 302 8.65 8.12 -8.99
CA LYS A 302 8.53 8.29 -7.55
C LYS A 302 7.50 9.40 -7.26
N ARG A 303 6.62 9.17 -6.29
CA ARG A 303 5.48 10.07 -6.04
C ARG A 303 5.93 11.47 -5.63
N GLU A 304 7.00 11.54 -4.85
CA GLU A 304 7.63 12.77 -4.38
C GLU A 304 8.33 13.60 -5.46
N THR A 305 8.67 12.98 -6.61
CA THR A 305 9.37 13.69 -7.69
C THR A 305 8.43 14.38 -8.66
N VAL A 306 7.15 14.00 -8.69
CA VAL A 306 6.16 14.58 -9.63
C VAL A 306 5.82 16.01 -9.23
N GLN A 307 6.06 16.95 -10.14
CA GLN A 307 5.80 18.37 -9.98
C GLN A 307 4.51 18.79 -10.71
N PRO A 308 3.91 19.95 -10.36
CA PRO A 308 2.72 20.47 -11.06
C PRO A 308 2.90 20.61 -12.57
N GLU A 309 4.12 20.94 -13.02
CA GLU A 309 4.45 21.14 -14.43
C GLU A 309 4.32 19.85 -15.25
N ASP A 310 4.52 18.69 -14.62
CA ASP A 310 4.38 17.38 -15.25
C ASP A 310 2.92 17.03 -15.57
N LEU A 311 1.96 17.69 -14.91
CA LEU A 311 0.55 17.31 -14.92
C LEU A 311 -0.27 18.00 -16.01
N SER A 312 0.29 19.02 -16.68
CA SER A 312 -0.42 19.84 -17.68
C SER A 312 -1.79 20.33 -17.17
N ILE A 313 -1.80 20.97 -15.99
CA ILE A 313 -3.01 21.47 -15.33
C ILE A 313 -3.54 22.69 -16.08
N ASP A 314 -4.83 22.66 -16.41
CA ASP A 314 -5.55 23.80 -17.00
C ASP A 314 -6.14 24.69 -15.88
N ARG A 315 -6.35 25.98 -16.14
CA ARG A 315 -6.98 26.89 -15.17
C ARG A 315 -8.50 26.76 -15.14
N ASP A 316 -9.10 26.26 -16.22
CA ASP A 316 -10.56 26.17 -16.37
C ASP A 316 -11.12 24.80 -15.91
N GLU A 317 -10.26 23.86 -15.51
CA GLU A 317 -10.66 22.55 -14.99
C GLU A 317 -10.77 22.54 -13.47
N VAL A 318 -11.71 21.77 -12.94
CA VAL A 318 -11.73 21.44 -11.51
C VAL A 318 -10.61 20.43 -11.25
N LEU A 319 -9.66 20.79 -10.39
CA LEU A 319 -8.54 19.92 -10.04
C LEU A 319 -8.81 19.19 -8.73
N VAL A 320 -8.91 17.87 -8.81
CA VAL A 320 -8.95 17.00 -7.63
C VAL A 320 -7.66 16.21 -7.53
N VAL A 321 -6.99 16.27 -6.39
CA VAL A 321 -5.87 15.39 -6.05
C VAL A 321 -6.37 14.33 -5.08
N ILE A 322 -5.97 13.08 -5.26
CA ILE A 322 -6.36 11.98 -4.37
C ILE A 322 -5.18 11.09 -4.02
N SER A 323 -5.17 10.60 -2.78
CA SER A 323 -4.29 9.52 -2.32
C SER A 323 -5.05 8.65 -1.33
N LEU A 324 -5.35 7.41 -1.70
CA LEU A 324 -6.00 6.44 -0.82
C LEU A 324 -4.99 5.43 -0.27
N CYS A 325 -4.45 5.75 0.91
CA CYS A 325 -3.51 4.96 1.69
C CYS A 325 -2.10 4.80 1.08
N HIS A 326 -1.77 5.43 -0.04
CA HIS A 326 -0.48 5.22 -0.71
C HIS A 326 0.71 5.93 -0.08
N PHE A 327 0.49 7.01 0.67
CA PHE A 327 1.58 7.76 1.30
C PHE A 327 2.27 7.01 2.46
N ARG A 328 1.67 5.92 2.95
CA ARG A 328 2.34 5.01 3.89
C ARG A 328 3.63 4.40 3.31
N LEU A 329 3.77 4.38 1.98
CA LEU A 329 4.92 3.83 1.27
C LEU A 329 6.06 4.85 1.10
N LEU A 330 5.82 6.12 1.44
CA LEU A 330 6.84 7.16 1.40
C LEU A 330 7.75 7.03 2.62
N MET A 331 9.05 7.25 2.41
CA MET A 331 10.02 7.34 3.51
C MET A 331 9.73 8.58 4.36
N ASP A 332 10.09 8.48 5.64
CA ASP A 332 9.92 9.56 6.62
C ASP A 332 11.16 10.47 6.71
N GLU A 333 12.34 9.91 6.42
CA GLU A 333 13.62 10.61 6.52
C GLU A 333 14.31 10.64 5.15
N ASN A 334 14.99 11.74 4.85
CA ASN A 334 16.01 11.80 3.82
C ASN A 334 17.39 11.53 4.43
N LEU A 335 18.31 11.01 3.62
CA LEU A 335 19.71 10.78 4.00
C LEU A 335 20.51 12.09 4.23
N GLY A 336 19.90 13.27 4.03
CA GLY A 336 20.53 14.58 4.18
C GLY A 336 19.73 15.50 5.11
N LEU A 337 20.43 16.13 6.08
CA LEU A 337 19.87 16.94 7.16
C LEU A 337 19.08 18.19 6.71
N ASP A 338 19.31 18.66 5.48
CA ASP A 338 18.75 19.93 4.97
C ASP A 338 17.66 19.76 3.89
N THR A 339 17.18 18.53 3.64
CA THR A 339 16.18 18.27 2.59
C THR A 339 14.84 17.85 3.18
N PRO A 340 13.70 18.36 2.68
CA PRO A 340 12.38 17.94 3.17
C PRO A 340 12.19 16.44 2.97
N SER A 341 11.49 15.77 3.91
CA SER A 341 11.18 14.34 3.74
C SER A 341 10.36 14.09 2.47
N PRO A 342 10.38 12.89 1.87
CA PRO A 342 9.55 12.58 0.69
C PRO A 342 8.06 12.84 0.92
N ARG A 343 7.57 12.67 2.15
CA ARG A 343 6.20 13.02 2.55
C ARG A 343 5.95 14.52 2.45
N ASP A 344 6.85 15.31 3.00
CA ASP A 344 6.72 16.77 2.97
C ASP A 344 6.89 17.29 1.54
N GLN A 345 7.76 16.67 0.72
CA GLN A 345 7.90 16.98 -0.70
C GLN A 345 6.59 16.74 -1.47
N VAL A 346 5.96 15.56 -1.31
CA VAL A 346 4.66 15.28 -1.95
C VAL A 346 3.61 16.31 -1.52
N LEU A 347 3.47 16.58 -0.22
CA LEU A 347 2.47 17.53 0.26
C LEU A 347 2.75 18.96 -0.26
N ASN A 348 4.02 19.36 -0.36
CA ASN A 348 4.41 20.63 -0.95
C ASN A 348 4.07 20.70 -2.45
N ASN A 349 4.30 19.62 -3.21
CA ASN A 349 3.92 19.56 -4.62
C ASN A 349 2.39 19.67 -4.75
N ILE A 350 1.62 18.94 -3.92
CA ILE A 350 0.16 19.04 -3.89
C ILE A 350 -0.30 20.45 -3.55
N ARG A 351 0.32 21.14 -2.59
CA ARG A 351 0.00 22.54 -2.31
C ARG A 351 0.26 23.42 -3.54
N LYS A 352 1.39 23.24 -4.23
CA LYS A 352 1.73 24.02 -5.44
C LYS A 352 0.73 23.79 -6.57
N MET A 353 0.15 22.60 -6.68
CA MET A 353 -0.92 22.29 -7.64
C MET A 353 -2.19 23.12 -7.39
N ARG A 354 -2.43 23.57 -6.16
CA ARG A 354 -3.63 24.31 -5.74
C ARG A 354 -4.95 23.60 -6.13
N PRO A 355 -5.16 22.35 -5.70
CA PRO A 355 -6.37 21.63 -6.04
C PRO A 355 -7.61 22.27 -5.41
N ASP A 356 -8.75 22.20 -6.11
CA ASP A 356 -10.07 22.53 -5.56
C ASP A 356 -10.42 21.61 -4.39
N VAL A 357 -9.99 20.34 -4.46
CA VAL A 357 -10.07 19.39 -3.35
C VAL A 357 -8.88 18.42 -3.39
N PHE A 358 -8.19 18.27 -2.27
CA PHE A 358 -7.29 17.15 -2.01
C PHE A 358 -7.96 16.14 -1.07
N ILE A 359 -8.21 14.92 -1.57
CA ILE A 359 -8.80 13.81 -0.82
C ILE A 359 -7.68 12.93 -0.27
N HIS A 360 -7.57 12.86 1.04
CA HIS A 360 -6.51 12.11 1.72
C HIS A 360 -7.10 10.97 2.54
N GLY A 361 -6.89 9.73 2.07
CA GLY A 361 -7.15 8.52 2.83
C GLY A 361 -5.87 7.92 3.38
N ILE A 362 -5.88 7.50 4.64
CA ILE A 362 -4.70 6.92 5.30
C ILE A 362 -5.06 5.64 6.05
N MET A 363 -4.11 4.71 6.10
CA MET A 363 -4.15 3.58 7.02
C MET A 363 -3.56 4.05 8.35
N ASN A 364 -4.36 3.98 9.41
CA ASN A 364 -3.99 4.51 10.71
C ASN A 364 -3.13 3.50 11.49
N GLY A 365 -1.86 3.80 11.68
CA GLY A 365 -0.94 2.95 12.45
C GLY A 365 0.33 3.68 12.86
N SER A 366 0.94 3.24 13.96
CA SER A 366 2.18 3.83 14.53
C SER A 366 3.43 2.97 14.29
N TYR A 367 3.34 1.95 13.43
CA TYR A 367 4.44 1.04 13.14
C TYR A 367 5.37 1.53 12.00
N GLY A 368 5.33 2.83 11.68
CA GLY A 368 6.41 3.52 10.97
C GLY A 368 7.65 3.80 11.84
N ALA A 369 7.60 3.50 13.15
CA ALA A 369 8.66 3.83 14.11
C ALA A 369 10.04 3.25 13.78
N THR A 370 11.10 4.00 14.11
CA THR A 370 12.51 3.62 13.88
C THR A 370 12.91 2.39 14.71
N TYR A 371 12.58 2.38 16.00
CA TYR A 371 12.94 1.28 16.91
C TYR A 371 12.12 0.01 16.68
N PHE A 372 12.81 -1.14 16.57
CA PHE A 372 12.20 -2.43 16.24
C PHE A 372 11.10 -2.85 17.22
N LEU A 373 11.33 -2.78 18.53
CA LEU A 373 10.35 -3.25 19.51
C LEU A 373 9.07 -2.44 19.50
N THR A 374 9.17 -1.12 19.48
CA THR A 374 8.02 -0.22 19.38
C THR A 374 7.23 -0.54 18.11
N ARG A 375 7.93 -0.61 16.97
CA ARG A 375 7.34 -0.98 15.69
C ARG A 375 6.63 -2.34 15.73
N PHE A 376 7.27 -3.36 16.30
CA PHE A 376 6.71 -4.71 16.40
C PHE A 376 5.43 -4.74 17.22
N ARG A 377 5.40 -4.06 18.38
CA ARG A 377 4.21 -3.97 19.25
C ARG A 377 3.04 -3.30 18.54
N GLU A 378 3.30 -2.19 17.85
CA GLU A 378 2.30 -1.45 17.09
C GLU A 378 1.78 -2.25 15.88
N ALA A 379 2.67 -2.95 15.17
CA ALA A 379 2.30 -3.83 14.05
C ALA A 379 1.43 -4.99 14.55
N LEU A 380 1.85 -5.67 15.62
CA LEU A 380 1.09 -6.74 16.26
C LEU A 380 -0.30 -6.26 16.65
N PHE A 381 -0.41 -5.05 17.22
CA PHE A 381 -1.68 -4.48 17.61
C PHE A 381 -2.60 -4.17 16.42
N ASN A 382 -2.07 -3.60 15.34
CA ASN A 382 -2.84 -3.28 14.13
C ASN A 382 -3.29 -4.55 13.38
N TYR A 383 -2.36 -5.46 13.08
CA TYR A 383 -2.69 -6.70 12.38
C TYR A 383 -3.60 -7.60 13.21
N SER A 384 -3.52 -7.61 14.55
CA SER A 384 -4.48 -8.34 15.38
C SER A 384 -5.93 -7.88 15.14
N ALA A 385 -6.15 -6.58 14.91
CA ALA A 385 -7.48 -6.07 14.60
C ALA A 385 -7.95 -6.52 13.21
N GLN A 386 -7.06 -6.54 12.22
CA GLN A 386 -7.37 -7.01 10.86
C GLN A 386 -7.68 -8.51 10.81
N PHE A 387 -6.92 -9.33 11.53
CA PHE A 387 -7.16 -10.78 11.61
C PHE A 387 -8.43 -11.10 12.42
N ASP A 388 -8.72 -10.35 13.49
CA ASP A 388 -9.98 -10.47 14.25
C ASP A 388 -11.19 -10.06 13.40
N LEU A 389 -11.05 -9.02 12.57
CA LEU A 389 -12.05 -8.62 11.58
C LEU A 389 -12.34 -9.78 10.61
N LEU A 390 -11.32 -10.33 9.95
CA LEU A 390 -11.52 -11.44 9.03
C LEU A 390 -12.07 -12.69 9.71
N ASP A 391 -11.67 -13.00 10.95
CA ASP A 391 -12.24 -14.12 11.69
C ASP A 391 -13.72 -13.90 12.04
N ALA A 392 -14.16 -12.65 12.21
CA ALA A 392 -15.56 -12.33 12.48
C ALA A 392 -16.43 -12.29 11.22
N THR A 393 -15.87 -11.96 10.05
CA THR A 393 -16.65 -11.69 8.84
C THR A 393 -16.45 -12.68 7.70
N VAL A 394 -15.44 -13.56 7.79
CA VAL A 394 -15.12 -14.53 6.72
C VAL A 394 -15.03 -15.95 7.29
N PRO A 395 -15.60 -16.96 6.61
CA PRO A 395 -15.45 -18.37 6.97
C PRO A 395 -13.98 -18.82 6.99
N ARG A 396 -13.64 -19.79 7.84
CA ARG A 396 -12.23 -20.13 8.04
C ARG A 396 -11.58 -20.95 6.92
N ASP A 397 -12.38 -21.58 6.10
CA ASP A 397 -12.00 -22.38 4.93
C ASP A 397 -12.00 -21.58 3.63
N ASN A 398 -12.34 -20.29 3.68
CA ASN A 398 -12.37 -19.45 2.49
C ASN A 398 -10.96 -19.23 1.92
N GLU A 399 -10.73 -19.72 0.69
CA GLU A 399 -9.42 -19.61 0.02
C GLU A 399 -9.04 -18.15 -0.29
N GLY A 400 -10.01 -17.29 -0.59
CA GLY A 400 -9.75 -15.85 -0.77
C GLY A 400 -9.23 -15.18 0.51
N ARG A 401 -9.62 -15.66 1.69
CA ARG A 401 -9.08 -15.19 2.97
C ARG A 401 -7.61 -15.53 3.08
N LEU A 402 -7.23 -16.76 2.72
CA LEU A 402 -5.83 -17.20 2.75
C LEU A 402 -4.96 -16.37 1.80
N LEU A 403 -5.46 -16.06 0.61
CA LEU A 403 -4.78 -15.16 -0.34
C LEU A 403 -4.58 -13.76 0.27
N LEU A 404 -5.64 -13.17 0.83
CA LEU A 404 -5.58 -11.85 1.48
C LEU A 404 -4.60 -11.84 2.67
N GLU A 405 -4.68 -12.84 3.55
CA GLU A 405 -3.84 -12.94 4.73
C GLU A 405 -2.36 -13.19 4.36
N ARG A 406 -2.07 -13.99 3.33
CA ARG A 406 -0.70 -14.29 2.87
C ARG A 406 -0.10 -13.16 2.04
N ASP A 407 -0.77 -12.79 0.95
CA ASP A 407 -0.18 -11.96 -0.11
C ASP A 407 -0.32 -10.46 0.16
N ILE A 408 -1.24 -10.07 1.05
CA ILE A 408 -1.45 -8.66 1.40
C ILE A 408 -0.97 -8.43 2.84
N PHE A 409 -1.60 -9.05 3.83
CA PHE A 409 -1.27 -8.76 5.23
C PHE A 409 0.08 -9.35 5.67
N GLY A 410 0.33 -10.63 5.38
CA GLY A 410 1.56 -11.33 5.73
C GLY A 410 2.77 -10.69 5.04
N ARG A 411 2.64 -10.37 3.76
CA ARG A 411 3.65 -9.64 2.98
C ARG A 411 3.99 -8.27 3.57
N SER A 412 2.97 -7.46 3.92
CA SER A 412 3.20 -6.16 4.56
C SER A 412 3.75 -6.31 5.99
N ALA A 413 3.32 -7.31 6.76
CA ALA A 413 3.86 -7.60 8.09
C ALA A 413 5.33 -8.03 8.02
N LEU A 414 5.70 -8.87 7.05
CA LEU A 414 7.08 -9.25 6.76
C LEU A 414 7.95 -8.02 6.54
N ASN A 415 7.52 -7.08 5.70
CA ASN A 415 8.28 -5.87 5.44
C ASN A 415 8.51 -5.03 6.71
N VAL A 416 7.46 -4.85 7.51
CA VAL A 416 7.53 -4.07 8.76
C VAL A 416 8.48 -4.72 9.78
N ILE A 417 8.46 -6.05 9.89
CA ILE A 417 9.19 -6.79 10.95
C ILE A 417 10.63 -7.10 10.53
N ALA A 418 10.84 -7.54 9.28
CA ALA A 418 12.10 -8.11 8.83
C ALA A 418 12.99 -7.16 8.04
N CYS A 419 12.43 -6.13 7.38
CA CYS A 419 13.21 -5.17 6.60
C CYS A 419 13.63 -3.96 7.46
N GLU A 420 14.71 -3.31 7.06
CA GLU A 420 15.24 -2.08 7.66
C GLU A 420 15.66 -1.09 6.56
N GLY A 421 16.07 0.13 6.95
CA GLY A 421 16.61 1.11 6.01
C GLY A 421 15.64 1.44 4.87
N SER A 422 16.12 1.57 3.64
CA SER A 422 15.30 1.83 2.44
C SER A 422 14.40 0.66 2.04
N ASP A 423 14.74 -0.57 2.43
CA ASP A 423 13.99 -1.77 2.04
C ASP A 423 12.69 -1.91 2.83
N ARG A 424 12.60 -1.26 3.99
CA ARG A 424 11.35 -1.13 4.75
C ARG A 424 10.48 -0.04 4.13
N VAL A 425 9.45 -0.44 3.39
CA VAL A 425 8.55 0.47 2.67
C VAL A 425 7.23 0.74 3.41
N GLU A 426 6.73 -0.21 4.21
CA GLU A 426 5.46 -0.05 4.93
C GLU A 426 5.65 0.80 6.20
N ARG A 427 5.24 2.06 6.14
CA ARG A 427 5.45 3.06 7.20
C ARG A 427 4.19 3.89 7.48
N PRO A 428 3.07 3.30 7.91
CA PRO A 428 1.90 4.09 8.24
C PRO A 428 2.18 5.04 9.40
N GLU A 429 1.42 6.14 9.38
CA GLU A 429 1.33 7.14 10.43
C GLU A 429 -0.12 7.28 10.86
N THR A 430 -0.34 7.80 12.05
CA THR A 430 -1.67 8.10 12.55
C THR A 430 -2.28 9.29 11.81
N TYR A 431 -3.62 9.38 11.78
CA TYR A 431 -4.30 10.56 11.19
C TYR A 431 -3.90 11.88 11.86
N LYS A 432 -3.55 11.85 13.16
CA LYS A 432 -3.06 13.03 13.90
C LYS A 432 -1.68 13.50 13.41
N GLN A 433 -0.79 12.57 13.06
CA GLN A 433 0.50 12.92 12.46
C GLN A 433 0.29 13.51 11.06
N TRP A 434 -0.58 12.90 10.25
CA TRP A 434 -0.95 13.44 8.94
C TRP A 434 -1.65 14.81 9.02
N GLN A 435 -2.49 15.05 10.03
CA GLN A 435 -3.09 16.36 10.30
C GLN A 435 -2.02 17.44 10.44
N LEU A 436 -1.00 17.18 11.28
CA LEU A 436 0.11 18.10 11.50
C LEU A 436 0.94 18.32 10.22
N ARG A 437 1.21 17.26 9.46
CA ARG A 437 1.94 17.36 8.19
C ARG A 437 1.20 18.19 7.15
N ASN A 438 -0.10 17.93 6.96
CA ASN A 438 -0.91 18.70 6.01
C ASN A 438 -0.93 20.18 6.38
N HIS A 439 -1.14 20.52 7.65
CA HIS A 439 -1.07 21.92 8.10
C HIS A 439 0.30 22.56 7.89
N ARG A 440 1.39 21.87 8.25
CA ARG A 440 2.76 22.38 8.03
C ARG A 440 3.08 22.58 6.56
N ALA A 441 2.52 21.74 5.69
CA ALA A 441 2.66 21.87 4.25
C ALA A 441 1.86 23.04 3.66
N GLY A 442 1.04 23.74 4.47
CA GLY A 442 0.16 24.84 4.03
C GLY A 442 -1.13 24.36 3.40
N LEU A 443 -1.67 23.23 3.85
CA LEU A 443 -3.00 22.74 3.47
C LEU A 443 -4.01 23.02 4.58
N ARG A 444 -5.19 23.50 4.19
CA ARG A 444 -6.32 23.78 5.08
C ARG A 444 -7.37 22.69 4.95
N GLN A 445 -7.74 22.08 6.07
CA GLN A 445 -8.75 21.03 6.10
C GLN A 445 -10.15 21.60 5.82
N LEU A 446 -10.91 20.92 4.96
CA LEU A 446 -12.31 21.19 4.68
C LEU A 446 -13.22 20.46 5.68
N PRO A 447 -14.40 21.01 6.02
CA PRO A 447 -15.42 20.26 6.76
C PRO A 447 -15.91 19.06 5.93
N LEU A 448 -16.28 17.98 6.61
CA LEU A 448 -16.90 16.83 5.96
C LEU A 448 -18.30 17.22 5.45
N ASN A 449 -18.67 16.73 4.27
CA ASN A 449 -20.01 16.95 3.73
C ASN A 449 -21.03 16.07 4.52
N PRO A 450 -22.03 16.67 5.20
CA PRO A 450 -22.96 15.92 6.05
C PRO A 450 -23.77 14.85 5.30
N ASP A 451 -24.12 15.09 4.03
CA ASP A 451 -24.87 14.12 3.22
C ASP A 451 -24.01 12.91 2.85
N VAL A 452 -22.74 13.15 2.53
CA VAL A 452 -21.77 12.08 2.25
C VAL A 452 -21.52 11.26 3.51
N VAL A 453 -21.34 11.91 4.67
CA VAL A 453 -21.15 11.23 5.95
C VAL A 453 -22.38 10.37 6.30
N ARG A 454 -23.59 10.92 6.19
CA ARG A 454 -24.84 10.18 6.43
C ARG A 454 -24.97 8.97 5.52
N LEU A 455 -24.75 9.14 4.22
CA LEU A 455 -24.79 8.05 3.25
C LEU A 455 -23.82 6.91 3.60
N VAL A 456 -22.61 7.26 4.04
CA VAL A 456 -21.60 6.28 4.47
C VAL A 456 -22.06 5.55 5.74
N LEU A 457 -22.55 6.29 6.73
CA LEU A 457 -23.02 5.73 8.00
C LEU A 457 -24.15 4.73 7.77
N ASP A 458 -25.15 5.09 6.97
CA ASP A 458 -26.29 4.23 6.64
C ASP A 458 -25.83 2.97 5.92
N LYS A 459 -24.95 3.11 4.91
CA LYS A 459 -24.40 1.94 4.19
C LYS A 459 -23.61 1.00 5.08
N VAL A 460 -22.83 1.51 6.03
CA VAL A 460 -22.08 0.68 6.97
C VAL A 460 -23.03 -0.06 7.91
N LYS A 461 -24.00 0.67 8.47
CA LYS A 461 -24.99 0.14 9.42
C LYS A 461 -25.87 -0.95 8.79
N ASP A 462 -26.30 -0.77 7.55
CA ASP A 462 -27.25 -1.68 6.91
C ASP A 462 -26.59 -2.95 6.39
N ASN A 463 -25.34 -2.85 5.91
CA ASN A 463 -24.70 -3.92 5.16
C ASN A 463 -23.60 -4.64 5.96
N TYR A 464 -22.80 -3.94 6.76
CA TYR A 464 -21.59 -4.51 7.34
C TYR A 464 -21.79 -5.03 8.77
N HIS A 465 -20.77 -5.72 9.29
CA HIS A 465 -20.80 -6.28 10.64
C HIS A 465 -20.93 -5.15 11.69
N LYS A 466 -21.75 -5.38 12.72
CA LYS A 466 -22.09 -4.39 13.77
C LYS A 466 -20.91 -3.78 14.55
N ASP A 467 -19.75 -4.45 14.53
CA ASP A 467 -18.54 -3.97 15.20
C ASP A 467 -17.76 -2.95 14.35
N PHE A 468 -18.16 -2.76 13.09
CA PHE A 468 -17.74 -1.61 12.29
C PHE A 468 -18.46 -0.36 12.77
N VAL A 469 -17.67 0.68 13.03
CA VAL A 469 -18.18 2.00 13.37
C VAL A 469 -17.46 2.99 12.47
N VAL A 470 -18.23 3.89 11.85
CA VAL A 470 -17.69 5.09 11.23
C VAL A 470 -18.08 6.27 12.09
N ASP A 471 -17.12 7.10 12.46
CA ASP A 471 -17.35 8.32 13.24
C ASP A 471 -16.47 9.46 12.76
N GLU A 472 -16.73 10.66 13.27
CA GLU A 472 -15.94 11.85 12.98
C GLU A 472 -15.06 12.23 14.18
N ASP A 473 -13.79 12.50 13.93
CA ASP A 473 -12.90 13.17 14.90
C ASP A 473 -12.03 14.19 14.17
N GLN A 474 -11.99 15.43 14.65
CA GLN A 474 -11.20 16.51 14.04
C GLN A 474 -11.40 16.63 12.52
N ARG A 475 -12.65 16.52 12.05
CA ARG A 475 -13.02 16.54 10.61
C ARG A 475 -12.37 15.42 9.78
N TRP A 476 -11.91 14.35 10.42
CA TRP A 476 -11.60 13.08 9.77
C TRP A 476 -12.77 12.14 9.92
N LEU A 477 -13.09 11.44 8.83
CA LEU A 477 -13.99 10.31 8.86
C LEU A 477 -13.17 9.06 9.22
N LEU A 478 -13.37 8.52 10.42
CA LEU A 478 -12.60 7.41 10.96
C LEU A 478 -13.35 6.11 10.77
N HIS A 479 -12.66 5.08 10.27
CA HIS A 479 -13.21 3.73 10.18
C HIS A 479 -12.65 2.89 11.31
N ARG A 480 -13.56 2.35 12.13
CA ARG A 480 -13.20 1.60 13.34
C ARG A 480 -13.69 0.17 13.29
N TRP A 481 -12.89 -0.70 13.89
CA TRP A 481 -13.24 -2.07 14.21
C TRP A 481 -13.09 -2.28 15.72
N LYS A 482 -14.19 -2.58 16.42
CA LYS A 482 -14.21 -2.75 17.89
C LYS A 482 -13.51 -1.60 18.63
N GLY A 483 -13.81 -0.37 18.23
CA GLY A 483 -13.27 0.87 18.80
C GLY A 483 -11.89 1.30 18.27
N ARG A 484 -11.17 0.45 17.53
CA ARG A 484 -9.84 0.76 16.98
C ARG A 484 -9.93 1.40 15.62
N VAL A 485 -9.26 2.55 15.43
CA VAL A 485 -9.16 3.23 14.12
C VAL A 485 -8.23 2.47 13.20
N LEU A 486 -8.77 1.94 12.10
CA LEU A 486 -8.02 1.24 11.05
C LEU A 486 -7.65 2.17 9.90
N TYR A 487 -8.58 3.03 9.51
CA TYR A 487 -8.42 3.97 8.39
C TYR A 487 -9.04 5.32 8.75
N ALA A 488 -8.58 6.37 8.09
CA ALA A 488 -9.13 7.71 8.21
C ALA A 488 -9.17 8.40 6.84
N LEU A 489 -10.22 9.18 6.60
CA LEU A 489 -10.40 9.98 5.37
C LEU A 489 -10.59 11.45 5.74
N SER A 490 -10.01 12.35 4.94
CA SER A 490 -10.21 13.79 5.08
C SER A 490 -10.07 14.49 3.74
N THR A 491 -10.49 15.76 3.71
CA THR A 491 -10.45 16.63 2.54
C THR A 491 -9.74 17.93 2.88
N TRP A 492 -8.96 18.45 1.94
CA TRP A 492 -8.08 19.60 2.13
C TRP A 492 -8.08 20.50 0.89
N VAL A 493 -7.62 21.73 1.06
CA VAL A 493 -7.29 22.65 -0.03
C VAL A 493 -5.96 23.31 0.24
N ALA A 494 -5.30 23.83 -0.79
CA ALA A 494 -4.17 24.72 -0.59
C ALA A 494 -4.61 25.95 0.19
N ASP A 495 -3.89 26.29 1.25
CA ASP A 495 -4.16 27.53 1.96
C ASP A 495 -3.72 28.69 1.08
N ASN A 496 -4.65 29.62 0.85
CA ASN A 496 -4.35 30.86 0.16
C ASN A 496 -3.60 31.74 1.16
N ALA A 497 -2.32 31.47 1.38
CA ALA A 497 -1.46 32.45 2.02
C ALA A 497 -1.46 33.69 1.10
N THR A 498 -2.23 34.69 1.53
CA THR A 498 -2.37 36.04 0.97
C THR A 498 -1.05 36.73 0.78
#